data_AF-A0A0J9TP27-F1
#
_entry.id   AF-A0A0J9TP27-F1
#
_cell.length_a   1.000
_cell.length_b   1.000
_cell.length_c   1.000
_cell.angle_alpha   90.00
_cell.angle_beta   90.00
_cell.angle_gamma   90.00
#
_symmetry.space_group_name_H-M   'P 1'
#
loop_
_entity.id
_entity.type
_entity.pdbx_description
1 polymer ?
#
loop_
_entity_poly.entity_id
_entity_poly.type
_entity_poly.pdbx_seq_one_letter_code
_entity_poly.pdbx_strand_id
1 'polypeptide(L)'
;MGCEQEKEVDSYDFFDKIENYIDNVNNAQSSSSVGGVSGCNTFSTVSKSWFNDELIAKNVCEELIKLYESLNYLKNMQIRDANYNNESRFFNYGVNFKISKSMIKGSDCIKNIFNSIESQCDSVFHNQLDISVIYDIDKNDMHKMNILYNLYENYVKIKAIIDGKSGMDDQSLYSHSTACCTDYFKTSYICDADNKSKNLKFCEKLETFVSKYRGLYNTVDQKGPPFTENFIKLEECPNPKIITTAVTGTVVGLIPLFGVLYKVSELKNKL
;
A
#
# COMPACT_ATOMS: atom_id res chain seq x y z
N MET A 1 24.77 11.77 9.23
CA MET A 1 25.00 10.48 8.55
C MET A 1 23.95 10.35 7.45
N GLY A 2 24.32 9.90 6.25
CA GLY A 2 23.34 9.64 5.20
C GLY A 2 22.63 8.31 5.48
N CYS A 3 21.36 8.20 5.09
CA CYS A 3 20.64 6.92 5.11
C CYS A 3 21.15 6.05 3.97
N GLU A 4 21.69 4.88 4.30
CA GLU A 4 22.07 3.89 3.30
C GLU A 4 20.80 3.24 2.78
N GLN A 5 20.51 3.48 1.50
CA GLN A 5 19.34 2.90 0.83
C GLN A 5 19.72 1.57 0.21
N GLU A 6 18.88 0.56 0.40
CA GLU A 6 19.13 -0.76 -0.16
C GLU A 6 18.27 -0.99 -1.41
N LYS A 7 18.92 -1.56 -2.44
CA LYS A 7 18.27 -2.12 -3.63
C LYS A 7 18.34 -3.63 -3.53
N GLU A 8 17.37 -4.22 -2.84
CA GLU A 8 17.30 -5.68 -2.75
C GLU A 8 16.79 -6.25 -4.09
N VAL A 9 17.54 -7.19 -4.66
CA VAL A 9 17.25 -7.77 -6.00
C VAL A 9 15.85 -8.43 -6.07
N ASP A 10 15.36 -8.92 -4.93
CA ASP A 10 14.12 -9.67 -4.78
C ASP A 10 13.02 -8.87 -4.05
N SER A 11 13.18 -7.54 -3.93
CA SER A 11 12.27 -6.67 -3.16
C SER A 11 10.82 -6.68 -3.67
N TYR A 12 10.59 -7.13 -4.91
CA TYR A 12 9.27 -7.17 -5.54
C TYR A 12 8.55 -8.52 -5.39
N ASP A 13 9.19 -9.56 -4.84
CA ASP A 13 8.62 -10.91 -4.86
C ASP A 13 7.37 -11.07 -3.98
N PHE A 14 7.20 -10.20 -2.98
CA PHE A 14 5.96 -10.17 -2.19
C PHE A 14 4.72 -9.86 -3.06
N PHE A 15 4.88 -9.25 -4.24
CA PHE A 15 3.76 -8.99 -5.16
C PHE A 15 3.08 -10.25 -5.68
N ASP A 16 3.75 -11.41 -5.60
CA ASP A 16 3.13 -12.69 -6.00
C ASP A 16 1.98 -13.09 -5.07
N LYS A 17 1.98 -12.59 -3.83
CA LYS A 17 0.98 -12.88 -2.79
C LYS A 17 0.22 -11.64 -2.31
N ILE A 18 0.35 -10.51 -3.01
CA ILE A 18 -0.15 -9.21 -2.56
C ILE A 18 -1.67 -9.16 -2.31
N GLU A 19 -2.47 -9.87 -3.12
CA GLU A 19 -3.92 -9.95 -2.90
C GLU A 19 -4.24 -10.47 -1.50
N ASN A 20 -3.58 -11.56 -1.08
CA ASN A 20 -3.77 -12.15 0.24
C ASN A 20 -3.34 -11.19 1.36
N TYR A 21 -2.25 -10.45 1.15
CA TYR A 21 -1.79 -9.47 2.13
C TYR A 21 -2.76 -8.30 2.26
N ILE A 22 -3.29 -7.78 1.15
CA ILE A 22 -4.34 -6.74 1.15
C ILE A 22 -5.59 -7.25 1.87
N ASP A 23 -6.03 -8.48 1.60
CA ASP A 23 -7.20 -9.07 2.26
C ASP A 23 -6.98 -9.24 3.77
N ASN A 24 -5.83 -9.78 4.19
CA ASN A 24 -5.48 -9.95 5.61
C ASN A 24 -5.50 -8.62 6.36
N VAL A 25 -4.92 -7.59 5.76
CA VAL A 25 -4.89 -6.23 6.29
C VAL A 25 -6.31 -5.67 6.44
N ASN A 26 -7.13 -5.77 5.39
CA ASN A 26 -8.50 -5.26 5.41
C ASN A 26 -9.35 -5.97 6.48
N ASN A 27 -9.17 -7.28 6.63
CA ASN A 27 -9.84 -8.07 7.66
C ASN A 27 -9.39 -7.66 9.07
N ALA A 28 -8.09 -7.49 9.30
CA ALA A 28 -7.55 -7.05 10.59
C ALA A 28 -8.04 -5.66 10.99
N GLN A 29 -8.29 -4.77 10.01
CA GLN A 29 -8.86 -3.44 10.27
C GLN A 29 -10.34 -3.48 10.67
N SER A 30 -11.10 -4.45 10.19
CA SER A 30 -12.52 -4.62 10.52
C SER A 30 -12.76 -5.17 11.93
N SER A 31 -11.79 -5.91 12.49
CA SER A 31 -11.81 -6.38 13.88
C SER A 31 -11.36 -5.27 14.82
N SER A 32 -12.28 -4.76 15.64
CA SER A 32 -12.04 -3.62 16.54
C SER A 32 -10.92 -3.84 17.55
N SER A 33 -10.09 -2.78 17.68
CA SER A 33 -9.14 -2.45 18.75
C SER A 33 -8.07 -3.49 19.10
N VAL A 34 -6.89 -3.35 18.49
CA VAL A 34 -5.65 -3.44 19.26
C VAL A 34 -5.76 -2.32 20.30
N GLY A 35 -6.09 -2.68 21.54
CA GLY A 35 -6.12 -1.71 22.64
C GLY A 35 -4.80 -0.95 22.63
N GLY A 36 -4.86 0.39 22.64
CA GLY A 36 -3.72 1.25 22.36
C GLY A 36 -2.47 0.74 23.05
N VAL A 37 -1.50 0.28 22.26
CA VAL A 37 -0.28 -0.32 22.78
C VAL A 37 0.41 0.78 23.57
N SER A 38 0.62 0.56 24.87
CA SER A 38 1.22 1.56 25.76
C SER A 38 2.53 2.12 25.18
N GLY A 39 3.28 1.28 24.47
CA GLY A 39 4.46 1.65 23.70
C GLY A 39 4.24 2.75 22.67
N CYS A 40 3.12 2.77 21.94
CA CYS A 40 2.84 3.82 20.95
C CYS A 40 2.60 5.19 21.61
N ASN A 41 2.07 5.24 22.83
CA ASN A 41 1.96 6.49 23.58
C ASN A 41 3.37 7.03 23.90
N THR A 42 4.24 6.16 24.43
CA THR A 42 5.62 6.56 24.75
C THR A 42 6.40 6.97 23.51
N PHE A 43 6.32 6.20 22.42
CA PHE A 43 6.91 6.52 21.12
C PHE A 43 6.50 7.92 20.66
N SER A 44 5.20 8.21 20.66
CA SER A 44 4.68 9.49 20.18
C SER A 44 5.23 10.71 20.94
N THR A 45 5.50 10.55 22.24
CA THR A 45 6.10 11.62 23.06
C THR A 45 7.57 11.84 22.73
N VAL A 46 8.33 10.78 22.42
CA VAL A 46 9.77 10.87 22.13
C VAL A 46 10.08 11.14 20.66
N SER A 47 9.12 10.95 19.75
CA SER A 47 9.32 11.07 18.29
C SER A 47 9.09 12.48 17.74
N LYS A 48 9.06 13.53 18.58
CA LYS A 48 8.80 14.93 18.17
C LYS A 48 9.82 15.49 17.18
N SER A 49 11.04 14.94 17.18
CA SER A 49 12.07 15.30 16.20
C SER A 49 11.81 14.72 14.82
N TRP A 50 11.00 13.65 14.73
CA TRP A 50 10.72 12.94 13.49
C TRP A 50 9.34 13.23 12.91
N PHE A 51 8.36 13.61 13.75
CA PHE A 51 6.99 13.91 13.36
C PHE A 51 6.56 15.28 13.86
N ASN A 52 5.79 16.00 13.05
CA ASN A 52 5.26 17.32 13.41
C ASN A 52 4.13 17.26 14.46
N ASP A 53 3.57 16.08 14.70
CA ASP A 53 2.37 15.89 15.52
C ASP A 53 2.43 14.52 16.22
N GLU A 54 2.19 14.51 17.54
CA GLU A 54 2.24 13.30 18.36
C GLU A 54 1.14 12.30 17.98
N LEU A 55 -0.07 12.78 17.63
CA LEU A 55 -1.16 11.91 17.20
C LEU A 55 -0.81 11.23 15.87
N ILE A 56 -0.15 11.92 14.94
CA ILE A 56 0.38 11.29 13.71
C ILE A 56 1.38 10.19 14.06
N ALA A 57 2.36 10.46 14.91
CA ALA A 57 3.36 9.46 15.31
C ALA A 57 2.72 8.24 15.98
N LYS A 58 1.78 8.47 16.91
CA LYS A 58 1.02 7.42 17.57
C LYS A 58 0.25 6.57 16.57
N ASN A 59 -0.47 7.20 15.65
CA ASN A 59 -1.26 6.48 14.63
C ASN A 59 -0.37 5.63 13.72
N VAL A 60 0.78 6.15 13.29
CA VAL A 60 1.76 5.38 12.50
C VAL A 60 2.23 4.15 13.27
N CYS A 61 2.58 4.29 14.55
CA CYS A 61 2.98 3.16 15.39
C CYS A 61 1.87 2.10 15.50
N GLU A 62 0.63 2.51 15.79
CA GLU A 62 -0.51 1.58 15.93
C GLU A 62 -0.86 0.88 14.61
N GLU A 63 -0.78 1.59 13.48
CA GLU A 63 -1.00 1.00 12.14
C GLU A 63 0.08 -0.03 11.79
N LEU A 64 1.35 0.23 12.12
CA LEU A 64 2.44 -0.71 11.87
C LEU A 64 2.34 -1.96 12.74
N ILE A 65 1.88 -1.82 13.99
CA ILE A 65 1.59 -2.98 14.85
C ILE A 65 0.47 -3.82 14.26
N LYS A 66 -0.64 -3.21 13.82
CA LYS A 66 -1.74 -3.93 13.16
C LYS A 66 -1.28 -4.65 11.90
N LEU A 67 -0.44 -3.99 11.10
CA LEU A 67 0.16 -4.61 9.92
C LEU A 67 0.98 -5.84 10.33
N TYR A 68 1.89 -5.71 11.29
CA TYR A 68 2.70 -6.81 11.80
C TYR A 68 1.85 -7.98 12.31
N GLU A 69 0.81 -7.70 13.08
CA GLU A 69 -0.09 -8.72 13.63
C GLU A 69 -0.89 -9.48 12.58
N SER A 70 -1.09 -8.88 11.39
CA SER A 70 -1.77 -9.51 10.25
C SER A 70 -0.88 -10.49 9.45
N LEU A 71 0.43 -10.55 9.75
CA LEU A 71 1.44 -11.31 9.02
C LEU A 71 1.89 -12.52 9.86
N ASN A 72 1.18 -13.64 9.67
CA ASN A 72 1.30 -14.83 10.52
C ASN A 72 2.67 -15.51 10.45
N TYR A 73 3.32 -15.56 9.29
CA TYR A 73 4.63 -16.22 9.16
C TYR A 73 5.71 -15.34 9.79
N LEU A 74 5.64 -14.03 9.56
CA LEU A 74 6.55 -13.05 10.15
C LEU A 74 6.42 -13.03 11.67
N LYS A 75 5.20 -12.83 12.20
CA LYS A 75 4.92 -12.77 13.64
C LYS A 75 5.34 -14.04 14.41
N ASN A 76 5.21 -15.20 13.78
CA ASN A 76 5.59 -16.48 14.41
C ASN A 76 7.04 -16.91 14.09
N MET A 77 7.87 -16.03 13.52
CA MET A 77 9.27 -16.30 13.15
C MET A 77 9.47 -17.61 12.39
N GLN A 78 8.61 -17.88 11.40
CA GLN A 78 8.71 -19.10 10.59
C GLN A 78 9.81 -18.97 9.53
N ILE A 79 11.06 -18.68 9.93
CA ILE A 79 12.20 -18.31 9.05
C ILE A 79 12.47 -19.33 7.93
N ARG A 80 12.12 -20.60 8.13
CA ARG A 80 12.30 -21.66 7.13
C ARG A 80 11.20 -21.71 6.07
N ASP A 81 10.10 -21.01 6.28
CA ASP A 81 8.98 -20.96 5.35
C ASP A 81 9.20 -19.87 4.30
N ALA A 82 8.95 -20.17 3.02
CA ALA A 82 9.09 -19.20 1.94
C ALA A 82 8.16 -17.97 2.11
N ASN A 83 7.04 -18.12 2.83
CA ASN A 83 6.15 -17.01 3.16
C ASN A 83 6.77 -16.02 4.13
N TYR A 84 7.68 -16.44 5.01
CA TYR A 84 8.33 -15.54 5.96
C TYR A 84 9.05 -14.41 5.21
N ASN A 85 9.86 -14.74 4.21
CA ASN A 85 10.59 -13.73 3.43
C ASN A 85 9.65 -12.77 2.69
N ASN A 86 8.54 -13.27 2.13
CA ASN A 86 7.57 -12.42 1.44
C ASN A 86 6.82 -11.50 2.42
N GLU A 87 6.44 -12.00 3.59
CA GLU A 87 5.83 -11.17 4.63
C GLU A 87 6.81 -10.15 5.20
N SER A 88 8.08 -10.51 5.41
CA SER A 88 9.15 -9.58 5.82
C SER A 88 9.29 -8.43 4.83
N ARG A 89 9.33 -8.72 3.52
CA ARG A 89 9.42 -7.70 2.46
C ARG A 89 8.18 -6.83 2.39
N PHE A 90 7.00 -7.43 2.49
CA PHE A 90 5.75 -6.68 2.54
C PHE A 90 5.67 -5.77 3.78
N PHE A 91 6.11 -6.26 4.93
CA PHE A 91 6.19 -5.49 6.17
C PHE A 91 7.17 -4.32 6.03
N ASN A 92 8.37 -4.57 5.49
CA ASN A 92 9.35 -3.51 5.23
C ASN A 92 8.80 -2.43 4.29
N TYR A 93 8.11 -2.84 3.22
CA TYR A 93 7.40 -1.91 2.33
C TYR A 93 6.36 -1.07 3.10
N GLY A 94 5.53 -1.69 3.93
CA GLY A 94 4.54 -1.01 4.76
C GLY A 94 5.16 -0.02 5.76
N VAL A 95 6.26 -0.39 6.41
CA VAL A 95 7.05 0.47 7.30
C VAL A 95 7.59 1.70 6.56
N ASN A 96 8.27 1.48 5.42
CA ASN A 96 8.78 2.57 4.58
C ASN A 96 7.65 3.49 4.12
N PHE A 97 6.52 2.94 3.69
CA PHE A 97 5.37 3.71 3.21
C PHE A 97 4.79 4.60 4.31
N LYS A 98 4.47 4.01 5.46
CA LYS A 98 3.77 4.71 6.55
C LYS A 98 4.64 5.79 7.20
N ILE A 99 5.91 5.48 7.45
CA ILE A 99 6.83 6.44 8.07
C ILE A 99 7.14 7.57 7.08
N SER A 100 7.54 7.26 5.84
CA SER A 100 7.95 8.30 4.87
C SER A 100 6.85 9.31 4.53
N LYS A 101 5.57 8.88 4.56
CA LYS A 101 4.41 9.74 4.31
C LYS A 101 4.10 10.69 5.46
N SER A 102 4.47 10.31 6.68
CA SER A 102 4.03 10.96 7.93
C SER A 102 5.14 11.73 8.63
N MET A 103 6.39 11.34 8.41
CA MET A 103 7.56 11.97 9.02
C MET A 103 7.86 13.34 8.41
N ILE A 104 8.58 14.17 9.17
CA ILE A 104 9.26 15.36 8.67
C ILE A 104 10.30 14.91 7.64
N LYS A 105 10.24 15.50 6.45
CA LYS A 105 11.12 15.10 5.34
C LYS A 105 12.60 15.23 5.74
N GLY A 106 13.32 14.11 5.67
CA GLY A 106 14.75 14.06 5.97
C GLY A 106 15.11 14.17 7.45
N SER A 107 14.15 13.95 8.36
CA SER A 107 14.41 13.99 9.80
C SER A 107 15.26 12.83 10.30
N ASP A 108 15.14 11.64 9.69
CA ASP A 108 15.97 10.47 10.01
C ASP A 108 15.83 9.40 8.90
N CYS A 109 16.46 8.24 9.12
CA CYS A 109 16.27 7.04 8.33
C CYS A 109 15.07 6.24 8.84
N ILE A 110 14.35 5.59 7.93
CA ILE A 110 13.16 4.78 8.23
C ILE A 110 13.51 3.70 9.25
N LYS A 111 14.65 3.02 9.06
CA LYS A 111 15.15 1.99 9.98
C LYS A 111 15.31 2.52 11.41
N ASN A 112 15.86 3.73 11.58
CA ASN A 112 16.07 4.31 12.91
C ASN A 112 14.75 4.64 13.60
N ILE A 113 13.79 5.19 12.86
CA ILE A 113 12.45 5.49 13.39
C ILE A 113 11.74 4.20 13.79
N PHE A 114 11.80 3.16 12.94
CA PHE A 114 11.19 1.88 13.27
C PHE A 114 11.85 1.20 14.47
N ASN A 115 13.18 1.25 14.60
CA ASN A 115 13.88 0.75 15.80
C ASN A 115 13.38 1.44 17.08
N SER A 116 13.02 2.72 17.00
CA SER A 116 12.40 3.40 18.14
C SER A 116 10.99 2.91 18.42
N ILE A 117 10.17 2.64 17.40
CA ILE A 117 8.85 2.02 17.57
C ILE A 117 9.00 0.65 18.24
N GLU A 118 9.90 -0.19 17.72
CA GLU A 118 10.18 -1.53 18.22
C GLU A 118 10.62 -1.49 19.69
N SER A 119 11.59 -0.64 20.04
CA SER A 119 12.06 -0.46 21.41
C SER A 119 10.96 -0.01 22.39
N GLN A 120 10.04 0.84 21.96
CA GLN A 120 8.93 1.26 22.82
C GLN A 120 7.81 0.22 22.89
N CYS A 121 7.68 -0.62 21.87
CA CYS A 121 6.66 -1.66 21.75
C CYS A 121 7.26 -3.06 21.88
N ASP A 122 8.29 -3.22 22.71
CA ASP A 122 9.05 -4.46 22.88
C ASP A 122 8.10 -5.64 23.16
N SER A 123 7.09 -5.48 24.01
CA SER A 123 6.12 -6.56 24.28
C SER A 123 5.36 -7.10 23.05
N VAL A 124 5.34 -6.36 21.93
CA VAL A 124 4.72 -6.74 20.66
C VAL A 124 5.72 -7.42 19.72
N PHE A 125 6.96 -6.92 19.67
CA PHE A 125 7.96 -7.36 18.70
C PHE A 125 9.03 -8.30 19.27
N HIS A 126 9.21 -8.33 20.61
CA HIS A 126 10.32 -8.99 21.28
C HIS A 126 10.35 -10.50 21.01
N ASN A 127 11.52 -11.01 20.61
CA ASN A 127 11.74 -12.39 20.18
C ASN A 127 10.81 -12.86 19.05
N GLN A 128 10.19 -11.94 18.30
CA GLN A 128 9.24 -12.25 17.23
C GLN A 128 9.53 -11.50 15.91
N LEU A 129 10.44 -10.53 15.91
CA LEU A 129 10.87 -9.79 14.72
C LEU A 129 12.40 -9.74 14.65
N ASP A 130 12.98 -10.19 13.54
CA ASP A 130 14.37 -9.87 13.20
C ASP A 130 14.42 -8.45 12.67
N ILE A 131 15.04 -7.52 13.40
CA ILE A 131 15.08 -6.11 13.02
C ILE A 131 15.84 -5.85 11.70
N SER A 132 16.65 -6.82 11.24
CA SER A 132 17.32 -6.74 9.94
C SER A 132 16.36 -6.75 8.76
N VAL A 133 15.09 -7.17 8.96
CA VAL A 133 14.07 -7.09 7.91
C VAL A 133 13.70 -5.65 7.55
N ILE A 134 14.02 -4.68 8.41
CA ILE A 134 13.72 -3.27 8.17
C ILE A 134 14.94 -2.53 7.65
N TYR A 135 14.77 -1.96 6.46
CA TYR A 135 15.78 -1.19 5.75
C TYR A 135 15.12 -0.06 4.94
N ASP A 136 15.89 0.97 4.63
CA ASP A 136 15.43 2.12 3.85
C ASP A 136 15.36 1.76 2.36
N ILE A 137 14.16 1.74 1.78
CA ILE A 137 13.93 1.44 0.36
C ILE A 137 14.35 2.64 -0.51
N ASP A 138 15.03 2.38 -1.63
CA ASP A 138 15.34 3.40 -2.65
C ASP A 138 14.07 4.13 -3.11
N LYS A 139 14.15 5.47 -3.26
CA LYS A 139 12.97 6.29 -3.57
C LYS A 139 12.30 5.94 -4.90
N ASN A 140 13.06 5.53 -5.90
CA ASN A 140 12.51 5.16 -7.21
C ASN A 140 11.81 3.81 -7.12
N ASP A 141 12.38 2.85 -6.40
CA ASP A 141 11.75 1.54 -6.20
C ASP A 141 10.51 1.67 -5.32
N MET A 142 10.55 2.53 -4.30
CA MET A 142 9.37 2.86 -3.48
C MET A 142 8.23 3.45 -4.32
N HIS A 143 8.54 4.41 -5.21
CA HIS A 143 7.55 4.98 -6.13
C HIS A 143 6.92 3.91 -7.03
N LYS A 144 7.75 3.02 -7.60
CA LYS A 144 7.30 1.88 -8.41
C LYS A 144 6.43 0.90 -7.61
N MET A 145 6.83 0.52 -6.41
CA MET A 145 6.06 -0.36 -5.54
C MET A 145 4.69 0.23 -5.20
N ASN A 146 4.62 1.55 -4.94
CA ASN A 146 3.35 2.23 -4.69
C ASN A 146 2.40 2.15 -5.89
N ILE A 147 2.92 2.28 -7.12
CA ILE A 147 2.09 2.11 -8.33
C ILE A 147 1.51 0.70 -8.38
N LEU A 148 2.34 -0.34 -8.20
CA LEU A 148 1.86 -1.73 -8.19
C LEU A 148 0.87 -2.00 -7.05
N TYR A 149 1.15 -1.51 -5.84
CA TYR A 149 0.24 -1.70 -4.71
C TYR A 149 -1.14 -1.11 -5.00
N ASN A 150 -1.21 0.14 -5.48
CA ASN A 150 -2.48 0.78 -5.79
C ASN A 150 -3.27 0.04 -6.88
N LEU A 151 -2.57 -0.50 -7.89
CA LEU A 151 -3.17 -1.34 -8.92
C LEU A 151 -3.82 -2.58 -8.30
N TYR A 152 -3.10 -3.30 -7.44
CA TYR A 152 -3.62 -4.48 -6.76
C TYR A 152 -4.74 -4.16 -5.75
N GLU A 153 -4.64 -3.04 -5.04
CA GLU A 153 -5.66 -2.61 -4.10
C GLU A 153 -7.00 -2.36 -4.79
N ASN A 154 -6.99 -1.66 -5.93
CA ASN A 154 -8.19 -1.45 -6.72
C ASN A 154 -8.66 -2.76 -7.38
N TYR A 155 -7.75 -3.61 -7.84
CA TYR A 155 -8.11 -4.92 -8.39
C TYR A 155 -8.83 -5.80 -7.38
N VAL A 156 -8.38 -5.87 -6.12
CA VAL A 156 -9.06 -6.64 -5.06
C VAL A 156 -10.49 -6.12 -4.84
N LYS A 157 -10.68 -4.80 -4.81
CA LYS A 157 -12.02 -4.17 -4.66
C LYS A 157 -12.92 -4.47 -5.85
N ILE A 158 -12.40 -4.30 -7.08
CA ILE A 158 -13.09 -4.64 -8.34
C ILE A 158 -13.52 -6.11 -8.33
N LYS A 159 -12.61 -7.02 -8.00
CA LYS A 159 -12.87 -8.46 -7.94
C LYS A 159 -13.93 -8.79 -6.88
N ALA A 160 -13.88 -8.15 -5.71
CA ALA A 160 -14.88 -8.34 -4.67
C ALA A 160 -16.29 -7.88 -5.10
N ILE A 161 -16.40 -6.77 -5.85
CA ILE A 161 -17.65 -6.29 -6.43
C ILE A 161 -18.17 -7.29 -7.47
N ILE A 162 -17.32 -7.68 -8.44
CA ILE A 162 -17.67 -8.65 -9.48
C ILE A 162 -18.13 -9.97 -8.87
N ASP A 163 -17.43 -10.47 -7.85
CA ASP A 163 -17.77 -11.72 -7.15
C ASP A 163 -19.03 -11.61 -6.28
N GLY A 164 -19.60 -10.42 -6.10
CA GLY A 164 -20.76 -10.18 -5.23
C GLY A 164 -20.45 -10.29 -3.73
N LYS A 165 -19.18 -10.15 -3.35
CA LYS A 165 -18.69 -10.32 -1.96
C LYS A 165 -18.70 -9.03 -1.15
N SER A 166 -18.80 -7.86 -1.78
CA SER A 166 -18.58 -6.58 -1.11
C SER A 166 -19.84 -5.86 -0.63
N GLY A 167 -21.03 -6.26 -1.09
CA GLY A 167 -22.28 -5.49 -0.87
C GLY A 167 -22.20 -4.04 -1.39
N MET A 168 -21.16 -3.70 -2.15
CA MET A 168 -20.91 -2.38 -2.74
C MET A 168 -21.71 -2.23 -4.02
N ASP A 169 -22.09 -1.00 -4.32
CA ASP A 169 -22.86 -0.68 -5.53
C ASP A 169 -22.03 -0.86 -6.81
N ASP A 170 -22.71 -1.09 -7.92
CA ASP A 170 -22.08 -1.23 -9.24
C ASP A 170 -21.39 0.08 -9.71
N GLN A 171 -21.68 1.24 -9.10
CA GLN A 171 -21.03 2.53 -9.41
C GLN A 171 -19.60 2.60 -8.84
N SER A 172 -19.33 1.89 -7.75
CA SER A 172 -17.99 1.76 -7.16
C SER A 172 -17.02 1.04 -8.11
N LEU A 173 -17.53 0.17 -8.99
CA LEU A 173 -16.75 -0.51 -10.03
C LEU A 173 -16.08 0.48 -10.99
N TYR A 174 -16.81 1.53 -11.39
CA TYR A 174 -16.31 2.58 -12.28
C TYR A 174 -15.20 3.39 -11.60
N SER A 175 -15.43 3.75 -10.33
CA SER A 175 -14.46 4.50 -9.54
C SER A 175 -13.14 3.74 -9.39
N HIS A 176 -13.20 2.45 -9.05
CA HIS A 176 -12.01 1.61 -8.91
C HIS A 176 -11.32 1.34 -10.24
N SER A 177 -12.07 1.11 -11.32
CA SER A 177 -11.48 0.91 -12.66
C SER A 177 -10.78 2.18 -13.16
N THR A 178 -11.36 3.36 -12.90
CA THR A 178 -10.76 4.65 -13.23
C THR A 178 -9.48 4.91 -12.43
N ALA A 179 -9.46 4.54 -11.15
CA ALA A 179 -8.26 4.61 -10.32
C ALA A 179 -7.15 3.67 -10.85
N CYS A 180 -7.50 2.44 -11.23
CA CYS A 180 -6.58 1.53 -11.93
C CYS A 180 -5.98 2.16 -13.19
N CYS A 181 -6.81 2.78 -14.04
CA CYS A 181 -6.32 3.43 -15.26
C CYS A 181 -5.29 4.54 -14.98
N THR A 182 -5.53 5.31 -13.92
CA THR A 182 -4.62 6.40 -13.53
C THR A 182 -3.24 5.88 -13.16
N ASP A 183 -3.16 4.80 -12.37
CA ASP A 183 -1.88 4.21 -11.98
C ASP A 183 -1.27 3.37 -13.09
N TYR A 184 -2.08 2.65 -13.89
CA TYR A 184 -1.60 1.87 -15.03
C TYR A 184 -0.95 2.78 -16.08
N PHE A 185 -1.52 3.96 -16.33
CA PHE A 185 -0.91 4.93 -17.24
C PHE A 185 0.52 5.34 -16.80
N LYS A 186 0.76 5.50 -15.49
CA LYS A 186 2.08 5.83 -14.96
C LYS A 186 3.12 4.72 -15.21
N THR A 187 2.70 3.53 -15.61
CA THR A 187 3.63 2.44 -15.92
C THR A 187 4.21 2.53 -17.33
N SER A 188 3.52 3.22 -18.24
CA SER A 188 3.87 3.26 -19.67
C SER A 188 5.28 3.79 -19.94
N TYR A 189 5.75 4.78 -19.17
CA TYR A 189 7.11 5.32 -19.29
C TYR A 189 8.16 4.51 -18.53
N ILE A 190 7.74 3.63 -17.60
CA ILE A 190 8.67 2.82 -16.79
C ILE A 190 9.04 1.53 -17.54
N CYS A 191 8.08 0.98 -18.28
CA CYS A 191 8.19 -0.29 -18.99
C CYS A 191 8.19 -0.15 -20.52
N ASP A 192 8.53 1.03 -21.05
CA ASP A 192 8.80 1.21 -22.47
C ASP A 192 10.09 0.49 -22.91
N ALA A 193 10.34 0.43 -24.23
CA ALA A 193 11.48 -0.28 -24.79
C ALA A 193 12.84 0.22 -24.24
N ASP A 194 12.94 1.51 -23.93
CA ASP A 194 14.17 2.15 -23.48
C ASP A 194 14.43 1.96 -21.98
N ASN A 195 13.38 1.75 -21.18
CA ASN A 195 13.44 1.68 -19.73
C ASN A 195 13.15 0.28 -19.15
N LYS A 196 12.57 -0.64 -19.92
CA LYS A 196 12.21 -1.99 -19.45
C LYS A 196 13.41 -2.76 -18.88
N SER A 197 14.57 -2.70 -19.53
CA SER A 197 15.78 -3.41 -19.08
C SER A 197 16.28 -2.93 -17.71
N LYS A 198 16.04 -1.67 -17.36
CA LYS A 198 16.41 -1.07 -16.06
C LYS A 198 15.37 -1.31 -14.97
N ASN A 199 14.17 -1.77 -15.35
CA ASN A 199 13.02 -1.95 -14.47
C ASN A 199 12.44 -3.37 -14.58
N LEU A 200 13.26 -4.36 -14.94
CA LEU A 200 12.83 -5.69 -15.33
C LEU A 200 11.85 -6.31 -14.32
N LYS A 201 12.22 -6.35 -13.02
CA LYS A 201 11.39 -6.90 -11.94
C LYS A 201 10.05 -6.19 -11.81
N PHE A 202 10.04 -4.86 -11.83
CA PHE A 202 8.79 -4.09 -11.80
C PHE A 202 7.91 -4.41 -13.01
N CYS A 203 8.48 -4.48 -14.21
CA CYS A 203 7.74 -4.78 -15.43
C CYS A 203 7.20 -6.21 -15.47
N GLU A 204 7.95 -7.20 -14.94
CA GLU A 204 7.47 -8.58 -14.79
C GLU A 204 6.26 -8.66 -13.84
N LYS A 205 6.31 -7.98 -12.68
CA LYS A 205 5.16 -7.94 -11.76
C LYS A 205 3.98 -7.18 -12.36
N LEU A 206 4.23 -6.11 -13.13
CA LEU A 206 3.18 -5.41 -13.87
C LEU A 206 2.51 -6.29 -14.92
N GLU A 207 3.27 -7.06 -15.70
CA GLU A 207 2.71 -8.01 -16.68
C GLU A 207 1.82 -9.05 -16.00
N THR A 208 2.23 -9.52 -14.82
CA THR A 208 1.42 -10.42 -13.99
C THR A 208 0.10 -9.77 -13.56
N PHE A 209 0.14 -8.50 -13.11
CA PHE A 209 -1.06 -7.73 -12.82
C PHE A 209 -1.97 -7.59 -14.06
N VAL A 210 -1.43 -7.21 -15.21
CA VAL A 210 -2.18 -7.03 -16.46
C VAL A 210 -2.90 -8.32 -16.86
N SER A 211 -2.21 -9.47 -16.75
CA SER A 211 -2.81 -10.77 -17.03
C SER A 211 -3.98 -11.07 -16.09
N LYS A 212 -3.84 -10.78 -14.78
CA LYS A 212 -4.91 -10.97 -13.80
C LYS A 212 -6.11 -10.06 -14.05
N TYR A 213 -5.87 -8.80 -14.37
CA TYR A 213 -6.92 -7.82 -14.64
C TYR A 213 -7.70 -8.18 -15.90
N ARG A 214 -7.01 -8.57 -16.99
CA ARG A 214 -7.64 -9.08 -18.21
C ARG A 214 -8.49 -10.33 -17.97
N GLY A 215 -8.09 -11.16 -17.01
CA GLY A 215 -8.88 -12.31 -16.57
C GLY A 215 -10.29 -11.95 -16.09
N LEU A 216 -10.53 -10.71 -15.66
CA LEU A 216 -11.85 -10.23 -15.24
C LEU A 216 -12.80 -9.96 -16.41
N TYR A 217 -12.28 -9.76 -17.63
CA TYR A 217 -13.08 -9.28 -18.76
C TYR A 217 -14.21 -10.24 -19.10
N ASN A 218 -13.89 -11.54 -19.21
CA ASN A 218 -14.88 -12.56 -19.51
C ASN A 218 -15.96 -12.64 -18.42
N THR A 219 -15.59 -12.49 -17.15
CA THR A 219 -16.52 -12.53 -16.02
C THR A 219 -17.47 -11.32 -16.06
N VAL A 220 -16.96 -10.14 -16.36
CA VAL A 220 -17.74 -8.90 -16.53
C VAL A 220 -18.68 -9.03 -17.73
N ASP A 221 -18.17 -9.46 -18.88
CA ASP A 221 -18.95 -9.63 -20.11
C ASP A 221 -20.09 -10.65 -19.92
N GLN A 222 -19.87 -11.73 -19.16
CA GLN A 222 -20.90 -12.72 -18.81
C GLN A 222 -21.98 -12.18 -17.87
N LYS A 223 -21.63 -11.26 -16.97
CA LYS A 223 -22.60 -10.61 -16.07
C LYS A 223 -23.48 -9.59 -16.78
N GLY A 224 -22.97 -8.95 -17.84
CA GLY A 224 -23.69 -7.94 -18.60
C GLY A 224 -23.93 -6.65 -17.80
N PRO A 225 -24.84 -5.78 -18.27
CA PRO A 225 -25.20 -4.56 -17.55
C PRO A 225 -25.75 -4.84 -16.14
N PRO A 226 -25.40 -4.02 -15.13
CA PRO A 226 -24.64 -2.78 -15.24
C PRO A 226 -23.11 -2.95 -15.16
N PHE A 227 -22.57 -4.17 -15.01
CA PHE A 227 -21.12 -4.40 -14.84
C PHE A 227 -20.31 -3.94 -16.05
N THR A 228 -20.75 -4.27 -17.26
CA THR A 228 -20.08 -3.88 -18.51
C THR A 228 -20.08 -2.36 -18.73
N GLU A 229 -21.05 -1.63 -18.15
CA GLU A 229 -21.14 -0.17 -18.26
C GLU A 229 -20.23 0.55 -17.26
N ASN A 230 -19.92 -0.11 -16.14
CA ASN A 230 -19.15 0.46 -15.05
C ASN A 230 -17.72 -0.10 -14.93
N PHE A 231 -17.33 -1.07 -15.75
CA PHE A 231 -15.97 -1.61 -15.77
C PHE A 231 -15.17 -1.04 -16.95
N ILE A 232 -13.94 -0.60 -16.70
CA ILE A 232 -13.05 -0.07 -17.74
C ILE A 232 -11.94 -1.10 -18.02
N LYS A 233 -11.85 -1.59 -19.26
CA LYS A 233 -10.73 -2.45 -19.67
C LYS A 233 -9.44 -1.63 -19.71
N LEU A 234 -8.29 -2.24 -19.41
CA LEU A 234 -6.99 -1.54 -19.44
C LEU A 234 -6.68 -0.92 -20.81
N GLU A 235 -7.13 -1.56 -21.89
CA GLU A 235 -7.01 -1.09 -23.27
C GLU A 235 -7.88 0.14 -23.57
N GLU A 236 -8.92 0.36 -22.78
CA GLU A 236 -9.88 1.47 -22.90
C GLU A 236 -9.54 2.62 -21.94
N CYS A 237 -8.49 2.47 -21.12
CA CYS A 237 -8.07 3.51 -20.20
C CYS A 237 -7.79 4.82 -20.98
N PRO A 238 -8.45 5.93 -20.60
CA PRO A 238 -8.35 7.16 -21.35
C PRO A 238 -6.92 7.71 -21.29
N ASN A 239 -6.41 8.16 -22.43
CA ASN A 239 -5.14 8.85 -22.47
C ASN A 239 -5.31 10.24 -21.82
N PRO A 240 -4.60 10.56 -20.72
CA PRO A 240 -4.76 11.85 -20.05
C PRO A 240 -4.33 13.04 -20.92
N LYS A 241 -3.57 12.83 -22.01
CA LYS A 241 -3.30 13.88 -23.02
C LYS A 241 -4.55 14.30 -23.82
N ILE A 242 -5.62 13.50 -23.79
CA ILE A 242 -6.87 13.73 -24.54
C ILE A 242 -7.98 14.25 -23.61
N ILE A 243 -7.83 14.17 -22.28
CA ILE A 243 -8.81 14.73 -21.33
C ILE A 243 -8.59 16.25 -21.21
N THR A 244 -9.17 16.98 -22.15
CA THR A 244 -9.31 18.43 -22.13
C THR A 244 -10.28 18.88 -21.04
N THR A 245 -9.78 19.66 -20.08
CA THR A 245 -10.45 20.80 -19.40
C THR A 245 -11.79 20.63 -18.67
N ALA A 246 -12.40 19.46 -18.58
CA ALA A 246 -13.63 19.28 -17.79
C ALA A 246 -13.33 18.61 -16.44
N VAL A 247 -13.36 19.43 -15.38
CA VAL A 247 -13.39 19.05 -13.95
C VAL A 247 -12.11 18.37 -13.44
N THR A 248 -11.01 19.12 -13.37
CA THR A 248 -9.96 18.86 -12.38
C THR A 248 -10.43 19.30 -10.99
N GLY A 249 -11.43 18.60 -10.45
CA GLY A 249 -11.44 18.36 -9.01
C GLY A 249 -10.39 17.30 -8.78
N THR A 250 -9.20 17.69 -8.31
CA THR A 250 -8.16 16.74 -7.88
C THR A 250 -8.70 15.89 -6.74
N VAL A 251 -9.41 14.82 -7.06
CA VAL A 251 -9.36 13.61 -6.27
C VAL A 251 -8.07 12.92 -6.68
N VAL A 252 -6.95 13.50 -6.26
CA VAL A 252 -5.82 12.66 -5.88
C VAL A 252 -6.36 11.92 -4.67
N GLY A 253 -7.09 10.83 -4.95
CA GLY A 253 -7.54 9.91 -3.94
C GLY A 253 -6.28 9.39 -3.30
N LEU A 254 -5.87 10.03 -2.21
CA LEU A 254 -5.05 9.43 -1.19
C LEU A 254 -5.90 8.28 -0.67
N ILE A 255 -5.93 7.17 -1.42
CA ILE A 255 -6.43 5.92 -0.89
C ILE A 255 -5.50 5.65 0.29
N PRO A 256 -6.01 5.64 1.52
CA PRO A 256 -5.17 5.27 2.65
C PRO A 256 -4.85 3.80 2.42
N LEU A 257 -3.60 3.51 1.98
CA LEU A 257 -3.11 2.16 1.67
C LEU A 257 -3.37 1.14 2.80
N PHE A 258 -3.65 1.64 4.01
CA PHE A 258 -4.18 0.91 5.14
C PHE A 258 -5.16 1.88 5.79
N GLY A 259 -6.46 1.58 5.76
CA GLY A 259 -7.56 2.44 6.19
C GLY A 259 -7.35 3.12 7.55
N VAL A 260 -6.91 4.37 7.51
CA VAL A 260 -7.36 5.40 8.44
C VAL A 260 -7.92 6.51 7.56
N LEU A 261 -9.24 6.55 7.49
CA LEU A 261 -9.93 7.80 7.22
C LEU A 261 -9.48 8.76 8.33
N TYR A 262 -8.54 9.66 8.05
CA TYR A 262 -8.64 10.94 8.70
C TYR A 262 -9.97 11.50 8.24
N LYS A 263 -10.99 11.30 9.06
CA LYS A 263 -12.18 12.14 9.03
C LYS A 263 -11.60 13.55 9.18
N VAL A 264 -11.51 14.28 8.07
CA VAL A 264 -11.23 15.71 8.08
C VAL A 264 -12.41 16.31 8.82
N SER A 265 -12.33 16.32 10.14
CA SER A 265 -13.27 16.99 11.01
C SER A 265 -13.08 18.48 10.73
N GLU A 266 -13.97 18.99 9.90
CA GLU A 266 -14.28 20.41 9.69
C GLU A 266 -13.08 21.29 9.34
N LEU A 267 -12.91 21.54 8.03
CA LEU A 267 -12.54 22.89 7.60
C LEU A 267 -13.64 23.83 8.10
N LYS A 268 -13.51 24.30 9.35
CA LYS A 268 -14.30 25.42 9.84
C LYS A 268 -14.01 26.60 8.93
N ASN A 269 -15.02 26.93 8.13
CA ASN A 269 -15.19 28.23 7.50
C ASN A 269 -14.76 29.31 8.48
N LYS A 270 -13.67 30.01 8.16
CA LYS A 270 -13.47 31.39 8.61
C LYS A 270 -13.72 32.27 7.40
N LEU A 271 -14.98 32.65 7.26
CA LEU A 271 -15.36 33.97 6.74
C LEU A 271 -15.05 35.00 7.82
#